data_AF-A0A7E4W8J8-F1
#
_entry.id   AF-A0A7E4W8J8-F1
#
_cell.length_a   1.000
_cell.length_b   1.000
_cell.length_c   1.000
_cell.angle_alpha   90.00
_cell.angle_beta   90.00
_cell.angle_gamma   90.00
#
_symmetry.space_group_name_H-M   'P 1'
#
loop_
_entity.id
_entity.type
_entity.pdbx_description
1 polymer ?
#
loop_
_entity_poly.entity_id
_entity_poly.type
_entity_poly.pdbx_seq_one_letter_code
_entity_poly.pdbx_strand_id
1 'polypeptide(L)'
;MKPQTSNPVDRFRKIIPPCRYYKLKMPLDKVLQKLDTFYSLGVAYHEGNQLEKAYAYFFRFVDAVVDKLPKHPNYNALTNAYKEELCRRTIRSISTAEKLKAEILSKYCKEAEVTSDTGLRM
;
A
#
# COMPACT_ATOMS: atom_id res chain seq x y z
N MET A 1 22.93 -10.30 -19.98
CA MET A 1 22.00 -10.12 -18.84
C MET A 1 20.62 -10.53 -19.32
N LYS A 2 19.99 -11.57 -18.74
CA LYS A 2 18.70 -12.05 -19.24
C LYS A 2 17.61 -10.98 -19.01
N PRO A 3 16.74 -10.68 -19.99
CA PRO A 3 15.62 -9.78 -19.77
C PRO A 3 14.71 -10.45 -18.74
N GLN A 4 14.45 -9.78 -17.62
CA GLN A 4 13.45 -10.29 -16.68
C GLN A 4 12.08 -10.11 -17.32
N THR A 5 11.61 -11.15 -18.00
CA THR A 5 10.21 -11.40 -18.30
C THR A 5 9.47 -11.73 -16.98
N SER A 6 9.48 -10.80 -16.02
CA SER A 6 8.73 -11.01 -14.79
C SER A 6 7.26 -10.77 -15.12
N ASN A 7 6.43 -11.82 -14.99
CA ASN A 7 4.98 -11.74 -15.04
C ASN A 7 4.50 -10.46 -14.31
N PRO A 8 3.66 -9.61 -14.93
CA PRO A 8 3.14 -8.37 -14.34
C PRO A 8 2.63 -8.54 -12.89
N VAL A 9 1.98 -9.67 -12.62
CA VAL A 9 1.44 -10.00 -11.29
C VAL A 9 2.57 -10.27 -10.29
N ASP A 10 3.64 -10.95 -10.70
CA ASP A 10 4.77 -11.23 -9.80
C ASP A 10 5.60 -9.99 -9.53
N ARG A 11 5.70 -9.08 -10.51
CA ARG A 11 6.30 -7.77 -10.28
C ARG A 11 5.46 -6.96 -9.29
N PHE A 12 4.14 -6.95 -9.45
CA PHE A 12 3.23 -6.27 -8.53
C PHE A 12 3.32 -6.80 -7.10
N ARG A 13 3.38 -8.14 -6.92
CA ARG A 13 3.55 -8.77 -5.61
C ARG A 13 4.79 -8.31 -4.85
N LYS A 14 5.85 -7.90 -5.56
CA LYS A 14 7.10 -7.40 -4.94
C LYS A 14 6.98 -5.97 -4.40
N ILE A 15 5.95 -5.21 -4.78
CA ILE A 15 5.75 -3.81 -4.34
C ILE A 15 5.50 -3.74 -2.83
N ILE A 16 4.79 -4.73 -2.27
CA ILE A 16 4.51 -4.77 -0.83
C ILE A 16 5.60 -5.61 -0.14
N PRO A 17 6.61 -5.02 0.50
CA PRO A 17 7.50 -5.78 1.35
C PRO A 17 6.75 -6.29 2.59
N PRO A 18 7.20 -7.40 3.21
CA PRO A 18 6.61 -7.92 4.43
C PRO A 18 6.56 -6.85 5.52
N CYS A 19 5.39 -6.67 6.12
CA CYS A 19 5.12 -5.61 7.09
C CYS A 19 5.83 -5.91 8.42
N ARG A 20 7.06 -5.38 8.60
CA ARG A 20 7.88 -5.56 9.82
C ARG A 20 7.72 -4.45 10.87
N TYR A 21 6.86 -3.47 10.63
CA TYR A 21 6.93 -2.17 11.31
C TYR A 21 6.01 -2.02 12.52
N TYR A 22 5.14 -2.99 12.77
CA TYR A 22 4.20 -2.96 13.89
C TYR A 22 4.62 -3.96 14.97
N LYS A 23 5.03 -3.45 16.14
CA LYS A 23 5.24 -4.26 17.35
C LYS A 23 4.17 -3.86 18.36
N LEU A 24 3.36 -4.81 18.82
CA LEU A 24 2.32 -4.62 19.84
C LEU A 24 2.86 -4.04 21.18
N LYS A 25 4.18 -4.09 21.40
CA LYS A 25 4.86 -3.50 22.57
C LYS A 25 5.09 -1.98 22.47
N MET A 26 4.82 -1.37 21.31
CA MET A 26 5.00 0.07 21.11
C MET A 26 3.88 0.85 21.79
N PRO A 27 4.12 2.06 22.35
CA PRO A 27 3.06 2.91 22.87
C PRO A 27 2.00 3.24 21.80
N LEU A 28 0.72 3.31 22.21
CA LEU A 28 -0.40 3.58 21.30
C LEU A 28 -0.18 4.86 20.49
N ASP A 29 0.25 5.96 21.12
CA ASP A 29 0.48 7.24 20.43
C ASP A 29 1.51 7.12 19.30
N LYS A 30 2.55 6.30 19.49
CA LYS A 30 3.56 6.04 18.46
C LYS A 30 3.00 5.18 17.33
N VAL A 31 2.08 4.27 17.64
CA VAL A 31 1.32 3.53 16.62
C VAL A 31 0.46 4.50 15.80
N LEU A 32 -0.30 5.38 16.45
CA LEU A 32 -1.15 6.35 15.77
C LEU A 32 -0.34 7.31 14.89
N GLN A 33 0.78 7.82 15.40
CA GLN A 33 1.70 8.66 14.62
C GLN A 33 2.20 7.96 13.34
N LYS A 34 2.49 6.65 13.43
CA LYS A 34 2.88 5.86 12.25
C LYS A 34 1.74 5.68 11.27
N LEU A 35 0.51 5.48 11.74
CA LEU A 35 -0.67 5.39 10.88
C LEU A 35 -0.88 6.69 10.11
N ASP A 36 -0.83 7.83 10.79
CA ASP A 36 -0.92 9.14 10.13
C ASP A 36 0.20 9.32 9.10
N THR A 37 1.43 8.92 9.44
CA THR A 37 2.57 8.97 8.51
C THR A 37 2.32 8.10 7.27
N PHE A 38 1.80 6.89 7.41
CA PHE A 38 1.49 6.03 6.27
C PHE A 38 0.43 6.64 5.36
N TYR A 39 -0.62 7.21 5.95
CA TYR A 39 -1.68 7.85 5.19
C TYR A 39 -1.17 9.09 4.45
N SER A 40 -0.47 10.00 5.13
CA SER A 40 0.10 11.21 4.52
C SER A 40 1.11 10.91 3.42
N LEU A 41 1.98 9.92 3.61
CA LEU A 41 2.92 9.49 2.56
C LEU A 41 2.18 8.86 1.38
N GLY A 42 1.14 8.05 1.62
CA GLY A 42 0.31 7.49 0.56
C GLY A 42 -0.30 8.58 -0.33
N VAL A 43 -0.86 9.63 0.30
CA VAL A 43 -1.40 10.81 -0.41
C VAL A 43 -0.31 11.55 -1.18
N ALA A 44 0.81 11.88 -0.55
CA ALA A 44 1.90 12.61 -1.20
C ALA A 44 2.49 11.85 -2.41
N TYR A 45 2.65 10.53 -2.30
CA TYR A 45 3.12 9.71 -3.44
C TYR A 45 2.07 9.59 -4.54
N HIS A 46 0.78 9.56 -4.18
CA HIS A 46 -0.30 9.56 -5.16
C HIS A 46 -0.33 10.86 -5.96
N GLU A 47 -0.23 12.02 -5.29
CA GLU A 47 -0.13 13.33 -5.93
C GLU A 47 1.15 13.47 -6.76
N GLY A 48 2.26 12.90 -6.29
CA GLY A 48 3.53 12.84 -7.02
C GLY A 48 3.60 11.79 -8.13
N ASN A 49 2.47 11.16 -8.51
CA ASN A 49 2.35 10.13 -9.53
C ASN A 49 3.30 8.91 -9.34
N GLN A 50 3.71 8.65 -8.10
CA GLN A 50 4.54 7.51 -7.72
C GLN A 50 3.66 6.35 -7.29
N LEU A 51 2.94 5.77 -8.26
CA LEU A 51 1.85 4.80 -8.07
C LEU A 51 2.23 3.61 -7.18
N GLU A 52 3.39 2.99 -7.43
CA GLU A 52 3.86 1.83 -6.65
C GLU A 52 4.06 2.17 -5.17
N LYS A 53 4.67 3.34 -4.90
CA LYS A 53 4.89 3.80 -3.52
C LYS A 53 3.58 4.19 -2.86
N ALA A 54 2.71 4.90 -3.58
CA ALA A 54 1.38 5.27 -3.09
C ALA A 54 0.59 4.02 -2.68
N TYR A 55 0.58 2.99 -3.53
CA TYR A 55 -0.06 1.71 -3.26
C TYR A 55 0.53 1.05 -2.02
N ALA A 56 1.86 0.97 -1.91
CA ALA A 56 2.53 0.37 -0.77
C ALA A 56 2.16 1.06 0.55
N TYR A 57 2.06 2.39 0.58
CA TYR A 57 1.73 3.15 1.80
C TYR A 57 0.24 3.06 2.16
N PHE A 58 -0.68 3.12 1.19
CA PHE A 58 -2.10 2.88 1.46
C PHE A 58 -2.35 1.45 1.95
N PHE A 59 -1.72 0.46 1.32
CA PHE A 59 -1.83 -0.93 1.77
C PHE A 59 -1.30 -1.11 3.21
N ARG A 60 -0.16 -0.51 3.54
CA ARG A 60 0.39 -0.53 4.91
C ARG A 60 -0.53 0.13 5.92
N PHE A 61 -1.17 1.25 5.56
CA PHE A 61 -2.15 1.90 6.42
C PHE A 61 -3.32 0.96 6.70
N VAL A 62 -3.90 0.35 5.65
CA VAL A 62 -5.03 -0.58 5.77
C VAL A 62 -4.66 -1.81 6.61
N ASP A 63 -3.54 -2.47 6.30
CA ASP A 63 -3.04 -3.63 7.07
C ASP A 63 -2.88 -3.30 8.55
N ALA A 64 -2.28 -2.14 8.85
CA ALA A 64 -2.05 -1.73 10.23
C ALA A 64 -3.36 -1.39 10.96
N VAL A 65 -4.32 -0.73 10.32
CA VAL A 65 -5.61 -0.38 10.95
C VAL A 65 -6.52 -1.59 11.13
N VAL A 66 -6.55 -2.51 10.15
CA VAL A 66 -7.47 -3.65 10.16
C VAL A 66 -6.93 -4.82 10.97
N ASP A 67 -5.66 -5.18 10.80
CA ASP A 67 -5.11 -6.40 11.41
C ASP A 67 -4.37 -6.14 12.73
N LYS A 68 -3.72 -4.98 12.87
CA LYS A 68 -2.78 -4.73 13.97
C LYS A 68 -3.35 -3.88 15.09
N LEU A 69 -3.91 -2.73 14.76
CA LEU A 69 -4.42 -1.74 15.71
C LEU A 69 -5.48 -2.32 16.67
N PRO A 70 -6.46 -3.16 16.24
CA PRO A 70 -7.47 -3.70 17.14
C PRO A 70 -6.92 -4.68 18.18
N LYS A 71 -5.73 -5.25 17.93
CA LYS A 71 -5.04 -6.17 18.86
C LYS A 71 -4.21 -5.44 19.91
N HIS A 72 -4.08 -4.11 19.81
CA HIS A 72 -3.29 -3.32 20.74
C HIS A 72 -3.97 -3.27 22.13
N PRO A 73 -3.23 -3.47 23.25
CA PRO A 73 -3.83 -3.50 24.60
C PRO A 73 -4.66 -2.25 24.93
N ASN A 74 -4.19 -1.09 24.48
CA ASN A 74 -4.84 0.20 24.73
C ASN A 74 -5.81 0.64 23.61
N TYR A 75 -6.18 -0.24 22.66
CA TYR A 75 -7.07 0.12 21.56
C TYR A 75 -8.42 0.66 22.04
N ASN A 76 -8.95 0.10 23.13
CA ASN A 76 -10.21 0.53 23.72
C ASN A 76 -10.17 1.93 24.33
N ALA A 77 -8.98 2.49 24.58
CA ALA A 77 -8.81 3.86 25.05
C ALA A 77 -9.07 4.91 23.94
N LEU A 78 -9.16 4.49 22.68
CA LEU A 78 -9.49 5.39 21.57
C LEU A 78 -10.96 5.80 21.62
N THR A 79 -11.21 7.09 21.39
CA THR A 79 -12.57 7.64 21.30
C THR A 79 -13.31 7.10 20.08
N ASN A 80 -14.64 7.02 20.16
CA ASN A 80 -15.46 6.59 19.02
C ASN A 80 -15.26 7.51 17.80
N ALA A 81 -15.17 8.82 18.02
CA ALA A 81 -14.88 9.79 16.94
C ALA A 81 -13.57 9.49 16.21
N TYR A 82 -12.52 9.09 16.93
CA TYR A 82 -11.25 8.72 16.31
C TYR A 82 -11.33 7.39 15.54
N LYS A 83 -12.06 6.40 16.08
CA LYS A 83 -12.32 5.13 15.38
C LYS A 83 -13.13 5.33 14.10
N GLU A 84 -14.13 6.21 14.13
CA GLU A 84 -14.92 6.59 12.94
C GLU A 84 -14.04 7.26 11.88
N GLU A 85 -13.17 8.20 12.28
CA GLU A 85 -12.24 8.83 11.35
C GLU A 85 -11.25 7.84 10.74
N LEU A 86 -10.69 6.93 11.55
CA LEU A 86 -9.85 5.84 11.06
C LEU A 86 -10.61 4.96 10.07
N CYS A 87 -11.87 4.63 10.33
CA CYS A 87 -12.71 3.86 9.43
C CYS A 87 -12.89 4.58 8.08
N ARG A 88 -13.22 5.88 8.08
CA ARG A 88 -13.34 6.70 6.86
C ARG A 88 -12.04 6.71 6.05
N ARG A 89 -10.90 6.94 6.70
CA ARG A 89 -9.57 6.91 6.03
C ARG A 89 -9.24 5.53 5.48
N THR A 90 -9.62 4.48 6.18
CA THR A 90 -9.39 3.09 5.76
C THR A 90 -10.18 2.76 4.51
N ILE A 91 -11.49 3.10 4.47
CA ILE A 91 -12.34 2.90 3.29
C ILE A 91 -11.77 3.66 2.08
N ARG A 92 -11.36 4.93 2.28
CA ARG A 92 -10.72 5.72 1.22
C ARG A 92 -9.43 5.07 0.74
N SER A 93 -8.58 4.61 1.65
CA SER A 93 -7.31 3.96 1.34
C SER A 93 -7.51 2.66 0.56
N ILE A 94 -8.50 1.84 0.93
CA ILE A 94 -8.88 0.63 0.18
C ILE A 94 -9.30 0.99 -1.25
N SER A 95 -10.21 1.96 -1.40
CA SER A 95 -10.70 2.38 -2.72
C SER A 95 -9.56 2.88 -3.61
N THR A 96 -8.68 3.72 -3.07
CA THR A 96 -7.51 4.23 -3.80
C THR A 96 -6.52 3.13 -4.12
N ALA A 97 -6.25 2.21 -3.19
CA ALA A 97 -5.32 1.11 -3.41
C ALA A 97 -5.81 0.15 -4.52
N GLU A 98 -7.11 -0.14 -4.61
CA GLU A 98 -7.66 -0.96 -5.70
C GLU A 98 -7.52 -0.27 -7.07
N LYS A 99 -7.76 1.05 -7.14
CA LYS A 99 -7.54 1.83 -8.37
C LYS A 99 -6.08 1.82 -8.79
N LEU A 100 -5.17 2.08 -7.85
CA LEU A 100 -3.72 2.06 -8.08
C LEU A 100 -3.25 0.67 -8.53
N LYS A 101 -3.78 -0.39 -7.93
CA LYS A 101 -3.47 -1.76 -8.33
C LYS A 101 -3.84 -2.03 -9.79
N ALA A 102 -5.05 -1.63 -10.19
CA ALA A 102 -5.48 -1.76 -11.59
C ALA A 102 -4.57 -0.98 -12.55
N GLU A 103 -4.20 0.25 -12.18
CA GLU A 103 -3.35 1.11 -12.99
C GLU A 103 -1.91 0.57 -13.13
N ILE A 104 -1.30 0.13 -12.01
CA ILE A 104 0.04 -0.46 -12.00
C ILE A 104 0.07 -1.74 -12.84
N LEU A 105 -0.93 -2.60 -12.69
CA LEU A 105 -1.02 -3.83 -13.49
C LEU A 105 -1.21 -3.51 -14.97
N SER A 106 -2.05 -2.54 -15.32
CA SER A 106 -2.22 -2.10 -16.72
C SER A 106 -0.88 -1.61 -17.30
N LYS A 107 -0.12 -0.83 -16.54
CA LYS A 107 1.20 -0.35 -16.95
C LYS A 107 2.17 -1.51 -17.18
N TYR A 108 2.23 -2.46 -16.26
CA TYR A 108 3.11 -3.63 -16.39
C TYR A 108 2.73 -4.56 -17.54
N CYS A 109 1.44 -4.74 -17.83
CA CYS A 109 0.98 -5.51 -18.98
C CYS A 109 1.43 -4.85 -20.29
N LYS A 110 1.24 -3.53 -20.44
CA LYS A 110 1.70 -2.78 -21.62
C LYS A 110 3.21 -2.86 -21.81
N GLU A 111 3.98 -2.74 -20.73
CA GLU A 111 5.45 -2.89 -20.76
C GLU A 111 5.88 -4.30 -21.20
N ALA A 112 5.15 -5.34 -20.78
CA ALA A 112 5.44 -6.73 -21.18
C ALA A 112 5.12 -6.99 -22.66
N GLU A 113 4.01 -6.45 -23.17
CA GLU A 113 3.62 -6.56 -24.59
C GLU A 113 4.65 -5.91 -25.52
N VAL A 114 5.06 -4.68 -25.23
CA VAL A 114 6.09 -3.96 -26.01
C VAL A 114 7.39 -4.76 -26.09
N THR A 115 7.80 -5.37 -24.97
CA THR A 115 9.04 -6.16 -24.90
C THR A 115 8.96 -7.44 -25.72
N SER A 116 7.77 -8.02 -25.89
CA SER A 116 7.57 -9.21 -26.75
C SER A 116 7.59 -8.89 -28.25
N ASP A 117 7.08 -7.71 -28.66
CA ASP A 117 7.00 -7.30 -30.06
C ASP A 117 8.37 -6.89 -30.64
N THR A 118 9.24 -6.29 -29.82
CA THR A 118 10.61 -5.91 -30.26
C THR A 118 11.55 -7.11 -30.40
N GLY A 119 11.24 -8.25 -29.77
CA GLY A 119 12.03 -9.48 -29.84
C GLY A 119 11.83 -10.32 -31.11
N LEU A 120 10.83 -10.00 -31.94
CA LEU A 120 10.48 -10.70 -33.19
C LEU A 120 10.99 -10.00 -34.46
N ARG A 121 11.71 -8.87 -34.32
CA ARG A 121 12.27 -8.09 -35.43
C ARG A 121 13.81 -8.18 -35.58
N MET A 122 14.46 -9.16 -34.95
CA MET A 122 15.89 -9.46 -35.20
C MET A 122 16.07 -10.89 -35.69
#